data_AF-A0A660RKR2-F1
#
_entry.id   AF-A0A660RKR2-F1
#
_cell.length_a   1.000
_cell.length_b   1.000
_cell.length_c   1.000
_cell.angle_alpha   90.00
_cell.angle_beta   90.00
_cell.angle_gamma   90.00
#
_symmetry.space_group_name_H-M   'P 1'
#
loop_
_entity.id
_entity.type
_entity.pdbx_description
1 polymer ?
#
loop_
_entity_poly.entity_id
_entity_poly.type
_entity_poly.pdbx_seq_one_letter_code
_entity_poly.pdbx_strand_id
1 'polypeptide(L)' 'MKNSFLVVKLNPKKLAYLKFILEGYDHLAVLTVLNAKEGLAKIHFFESNKFLIKEILEDLKNKVSLELINTI' A
#
# COMPACT_ATOMS: atom_id res chain seq x y z
N MET A 1 -7.77 -16.90 8.64
CA MET A 1 -7.64 -15.43 8.58
C MET A 1 -8.04 -14.98 7.18
N LYS A 2 -8.89 -13.96 7.05
CA LYS A 2 -9.36 -13.46 5.73
C LYS A 2 -8.33 -12.49 5.17
N ASN A 3 -7.98 -12.64 3.89
CA ASN A 3 -6.98 -11.80 3.24
C ASN A 3 -7.64 -10.58 2.56
N SER A 4 -7.19 -9.39 2.95
CA SER A 4 -7.41 -8.05 2.43
C SER A 4 -6.65 -7.75 1.12
N PHE A 5 -7.14 -6.89 0.23
CA PHE A 5 -6.24 -6.08 -0.58
C PHE A 5 -6.79 -4.69 -0.89
N LEU A 6 -5.90 -3.75 -1.18
CA LEU A 6 -6.21 -2.40 -1.68
C LEU A 6 -5.40 -2.14 -2.95
N VAL A 7 -6.01 -1.43 -3.90
CA VAL A 7 -5.29 -0.91 -5.08
C VAL A 7 -5.00 0.56 -4.87
N VAL A 8 -3.73 0.93 -4.97
CA VAL A 8 -3.25 2.28 -4.78
C VAL A 8 -2.52 2.77 -6.02
N LYS A 9 -2.59 4.07 -6.25
CA LYS A 9 -1.72 4.81 -7.14
C LYS A 9 -0.87 5.75 -6.32
N LEU A 10 0.40 5.85 -6.66
CA LEU A 10 1.32 6.78 -6.03
C LEU A 10 2.36 7.25 -7.02
N ASN A 11 3.22 8.18 -6.62
CA ASN A 11 4.35 8.58 -7.45
C ASN A 11 5.21 7.34 -7.82
N PRO A 12 5.44 7.04 -9.11
CA PRO A 12 6.24 5.90 -9.57
C PRO A 12 7.61 5.79 -8.87
N LYS A 13 8.26 6.94 -8.61
CA LYS A 13 9.58 7.00 -7.96
C LYS A 13 9.53 6.67 -6.46
N LYS A 14 8.34 6.58 -5.87
CA LYS A 14 8.09 6.30 -4.46
C LYS A 14 7.54 4.89 -4.21
N LEU A 15 7.38 4.06 -5.24
CA LEU A 15 6.95 2.66 -5.09
C LEU A 15 7.85 1.87 -4.15
N ALA A 16 9.17 1.94 -4.35
CA ALA A 16 10.14 1.26 -3.49
C ALA A 16 10.10 1.79 -2.05
N TYR A 17 9.85 3.10 -1.88
CA TYR A 17 9.74 3.72 -0.55
C TYR A 17 8.53 3.18 0.22
N LEU A 18 7.34 3.14 -0.40
CA LEU A 18 6.16 2.59 0.25
C LEU A 18 6.33 1.10 0.54
N LYS A 19 6.90 0.34 -0.40
CA LYS A 19 7.21 -1.08 -0.21
C LYS A 19 8.10 -1.31 1.00
N PHE A 20 9.19 -0.55 1.11
CA PHE A 20 10.14 -0.66 2.23
C PHE A 20 9.49 -0.36 3.58
N ILE A 21 8.61 0.65 3.65
CA ILE A 21 7.88 0.94 4.89
C ILE A 21 7.00 -0.25 5.28
N LEU A 22 6.20 -0.76 4.35
CA LEU A 22 5.27 -1.87 4.63
C LEU A 22 6.00 -3.15 5.02
N GLU A 23 7.13 -3.46 4.37
CA GLU A 23 7.97 -4.62 4.69
C GLU A 23 8.76 -4.45 6.00
N GLY A 24 9.01 -3.21 6.43
CA GLY A 24 9.62 -2.90 7.72
C GLY A 24 8.71 -3.20 8.92
N TYR A 25 7.40 -3.31 8.70
CA TYR A 25 6.46 -3.82 9.69
C TYR A 25 6.34 -5.33 9.52
N ASP A 26 6.72 -6.08 10.55
CA ASP A 26 6.81 -7.54 10.50
C ASP A 26 5.48 -8.19 10.06
N HIS A 27 5.48 -8.74 8.85
CA HIS A 27 4.32 -9.38 8.19
C HIS A 27 3.06 -8.52 8.04
N LEU A 28 3.18 -7.18 8.06
CA LEU A 28 2.00 -6.30 8.02
C LEU A 28 1.27 -6.35 6.68
N ALA A 29 2.02 -6.18 5.59
CA ALA A 29 1.50 -6.20 4.22
C ALA A 29 2.57 -6.52 3.19
N VAL A 30 2.11 -7.00 2.03
CA VAL A 30 2.94 -7.19 0.83
C VAL A 30 2.47 -6.23 -0.25
N LEU A 31 3.40 -5.44 -0.79
CA LEU A 31 3.15 -4.57 -1.93
C LEU A 31 3.59 -5.24 -3.23
N THR A 32 2.63 -5.47 -4.12
CA THR A 32 2.84 -5.98 -5.47
C THR A 32 2.66 -4.85 -6.48
N VAL A 33 3.70 -4.56 -7.26
CA VAL A 33 3.62 -3.54 -8.32
C VAL A 33 2.78 -4.10 -9.49
N LEU A 34 1.71 -3.37 -9.86
CA LEU A 34 0.87 -3.71 -11.01
C LEU A 34 1.36 -3.01 -12.29
N ASN A 35 1.71 -1.73 -12.17
CA ASN A 35 2.31 -0.95 -13.25
C ASN A 35 3.31 0.06 -12.67
N ALA A 36 4.60 -0.20 -12.88
CA ALA A 36 5.67 0.65 -12.35
C ALA A 36 5.68 2.05 -12.97
N LYS A 37 5.33 2.21 -14.25
CA LYS A 37 5.36 3.51 -14.95
C LYS A 37 4.26 4.44 -14.47
N GLU A 38 3.09 3.88 -14.19
CA GLU A 38 1.91 4.64 -13.73
C GLU A 38 1.83 4.76 -12.21
N GLY A 39 2.70 4.04 -11.48
CA GLY A 39 2.72 4.05 -10.03
C GLY A 39 1.59 3.23 -9.40
N LEU A 40 1.06 2.25 -10.12
CA LEU A 40 -0.01 1.38 -9.66
C LEU A 40 0.54 0.20 -8.87
N ALA A 41 0.01 -0.01 -7.68
CA ALA A 41 0.38 -1.12 -6.82
C ALA A 41 -0.83 -1.69 -6.08
N LYS A 42 -0.68 -2.94 -5.64
CA LYS A 42 -1.64 -3.68 -4.85
C LYS A 42 -1.02 -4.01 -3.51
N ILE A 43 -1.72 -3.69 -2.43
CA ILE A 43 -1.29 -3.95 -1.07
C ILE A 43 -2.14 -5.08 -0.53
N HIS A 44 -1.51 -6.22 -0.24
CA HIS A 44 -2.14 -7.38 0.39
C HIS A 44 -1.85 -7.40 1.89
N PHE A 45 -2.86 -7.66 2.71
CA PHE A 45 -2.74 -7.67 4.17
C PHE A 45 -3.83 -8.54 4.78
N PHE A 46 -3.64 -9.00 6.02
CA PHE A 46 -4.73 -9.67 6.75
C PHE A 46 -5.78 -8.66 7.22
N GLU A 47 -7.07 -9.01 7.17
CA GLU A 47 -8.15 -8.10 7.60
C GLU A 47 -7.99 -7.56 9.04
N SER A 48 -7.33 -8.31 9.93
CA SER A 48 -6.95 -7.84 11.27
C SER A 48 -6.07 -6.59 11.25
N ASN A 49 -5.30 -6.39 10.18
CA ASN A 49 -4.35 -5.29 10.01
C ASN A 49 -4.95 -4.10 9.26
N LYS A 50 -6.22 -4.18 8.83
CA LYS A 50 -6.87 -3.17 8.00
C LYS A 50 -6.80 -1.77 8.58
N PHE A 51 -7.00 -1.64 9.89
CA PHE A 51 -6.97 -0.35 10.57
C PHE A 51 -5.58 0.29 10.49
N LEU A 52 -4.54 -0.46 10.89
CA LEU A 52 -3.15 -0.02 10.83
C LEU A 52 -2.69 0.32 9.40
N ILE A 53 -3.07 -0.48 8.41
CA ILE A 53 -2.79 -0.17 7.00
C ILE A 53 -3.39 1.17 6.59
N LYS A 54 -4.65 1.44 6.96
CA LYS A 54 -5.30 2.70 6.62
C LYS A 54 -4.62 3.89 7.28
N GLU A 55 -4.23 3.77 8.55
CA GLU A 55 -3.48 4.82 9.26
C GLU A 55 -2.16 5.14 8.56
N ILE A 56 -1.36 4.11 8.25
CA ILE A 56 -0.08 4.28 7.53
C ILE A 56 -0.29 4.93 6.17
N LEU A 57 -1.30 4.50 5.41
CA LEU A 57 -1.57 5.06 4.09
C LEU A 57 -2.01 6.53 4.16
N GLU A 58 -2.79 6.92 5.18
CA GLU A 58 -3.20 8.32 5.36
C GLU A 58 -2.01 9.19 5.78
N ASP A 59 -1.16 8.73 6.70
CA ASP A 59 0.07 9.44 7.13
C ASP A 59 1.07 9.65 5.98
N LEU A 60 1.13 8.69 5.05
CA LEU A 60 2.04 8.73 3.91
C LEU A 60 1.43 9.40 2.68
N LYS A 61 0.12 9.68 2.67
CA LYS A 61 -0.63 10.14 1.50
C LYS A 61 0.03 11.31 0.78
N ASN A 62 0.38 12.35 1.53
CA ASN A 62 1.03 13.55 0.98
C ASN A 62 2.50 13.32 0.62
N LYS A 63 3.19 12.40 1.30
CA LYS A 63 4.63 12.11 1.07
C LYS A 63 4.88 11.32 -0.21
N VAL A 64 3.93 10.47 -0.60
CA VAL A 64 4.05 9.62 -1.79
C VAL A 64 3.04 9.95 -2.89
N SER A 65 2.20 10.97 -2.69
CA SER A 65 1.09 11.32 -3.59
C SER A 65 0.15 10.13 -3.80
N LEU A 66 -0.33 9.56 -2.70
CA LEU A 66 -1.13 8.33 -2.70
C LEU A 66 -2.61 8.59 -2.99
N GLU A 67 -3.19 7.79 -3.87
CA GLU A 67 -4.61 7.75 -4.19
C GLU A 67 -5.10 6.30 -4.10
N LEU A 68 -6.23 6.09 -3.42
CA LEU A 68 -6.91 4.79 -3.39
C LEU A 68 -7.79 4.65 -4.62
N ILE A 69 -7.54 3.64 -5.45
CA ILE A 69 -8.29 3.42 -6.69
C ILE A 69 -9.51 2.55 -6.41
N ASN A 70 -9.35 1.44 -5.67
CA ASN A 70 -10.47 0.56 -5.32
C ASN A 70 -10.33 0.03 -3.87
N THR A 71 -11.47 0.02 -3.16
CA THR A 71 -11.71 -0.82 -1.99
C THR A 71 -12.67 -1.91 -2.45
N ILE A 72 -12.25 -3.18 -2.51
CA ILE A 72 -13.14 -4.32 -2.73
C ILE A 72 -13.27 -5.06 -1.41
#